data_AF-A0A957SIH8-F1
#
_entry.id   AF-A0A957SIH8-F1
#
_cell.length_a   1.000
_cell.length_b   1.000
_cell.length_c   1.000
_cell.angle_alpha   90.00
_cell.angle_beta   90.00
_cell.angle_gamma   90.00
#
_symmetry.space_group_name_H-M   'P 1'
#
loop_
_entity.id
_entity.type
_entity.pdbx_description
1 polymer ?
#
loop_
_entity_poly.entity_id
_entity_poly.type
_entity_poly.pdbx_seq_one_letter_code
_entity_poly.pdbx_strand_id
1 'polypeptide(L)'
;MLNYETLIQNGKVIDGAGNPWIYADVALQGDRIAAIAPSGQLDPANAHTVVDAAGHVVCPGFIDIQSHSILPLLRDGRCLSKITQGVTTEIMGEAWTPAPCAGLNHSPMENEFFAVDMPEWIERARGWSRFRHWLDAMTEQGVSPNVGSFLGGGTLRKVGKGMEMGAATADQLALMQRVMAEAMADGAFGVSYALIYPPDAYVDTDELVAICQVVQQYNGVYITHVRSEAERLHQGIGEAIEIGRRAGCPVEIYHLKASGEGNWWKIPEIIEMIEQARGAGIDVTADMYPYTASGTGLTAMFPTWAAADGKFFENLQTPETRQRIRHEMQNPAATLMAARPEQVMPIGFRLPAHQPYVGKRLAEIAAARGQEWIDAAIELLLAERQSISTIYFKMSEENVRLQLQQPWIKISTDAGGVDP
;
A
#
# COMPACT_ATOMS: atom_id res chain seq x y z
N MET A 1 -5.14 -37.96 28.27
CA MET A 1 -5.49 -37.40 26.95
C MET A 1 -4.59 -36.20 26.75
N LEU A 2 -4.02 -36.03 25.56
CA LEU A 2 -3.30 -34.80 25.24
C LEU A 2 -4.33 -33.67 25.16
N ASN A 3 -4.05 -32.56 25.81
CA ASN A 3 -4.96 -31.41 25.91
C ASN A 3 -4.55 -30.26 24.99
N TYR A 4 -3.32 -30.30 24.44
CA TYR A 4 -2.75 -29.25 23.61
C TYR A 4 -2.06 -29.84 22.37
N GLU A 5 -2.17 -29.14 21.23
CA GLU A 5 -1.44 -29.50 20.01
C GLU A 5 0.01 -29.02 20.06
N THR A 6 0.23 -27.78 20.47
CA THR A 6 1.58 -27.21 20.61
C THR A 6 1.71 -26.53 21.97
N LEU A 7 2.83 -26.78 22.64
CA LEU A 7 3.23 -26.08 23.85
C LEU A 7 4.58 -25.38 23.60
N ILE A 8 4.60 -24.06 23.71
CA ILE A 8 5.82 -23.25 23.61
C ILE A 8 6.25 -22.90 25.04
N GLN A 9 7.45 -23.33 25.46
CA GLN A 9 7.91 -23.19 26.84
C GLN A 9 9.14 -22.30 26.97
N ASN A 10 9.40 -21.83 28.20
CA ASN A 10 10.61 -21.07 28.58
C ASN A 10 10.82 -19.73 27.83
N GLY A 11 9.78 -19.24 27.14
CA GLY A 11 9.83 -18.01 26.36
C GLY A 11 9.64 -16.75 27.21
N LYS A 12 10.15 -15.63 26.71
CA LYS A 12 9.71 -14.30 27.16
C LYS A 12 8.46 -13.91 26.39
N VAL A 13 7.30 -14.01 27.01
CA VAL A 13 6.02 -13.70 26.38
C VAL A 13 5.78 -12.19 26.41
N ILE A 14 5.57 -11.60 25.23
CA ILE A 14 5.05 -10.24 25.01
C ILE A 14 3.70 -10.41 24.34
N ASP A 15 2.62 -10.06 25.03
CA ASP A 15 1.24 -10.29 24.56
C ASP A 15 0.70 -9.21 23.61
N GLY A 16 1.45 -8.12 23.40
CA GLY A 16 1.08 -7.00 22.55
C GLY A 16 0.21 -5.93 23.21
N ALA A 17 -0.15 -6.06 24.49
CA ALA A 17 -0.96 -5.06 25.20
C ALA A 17 -0.14 -3.88 25.78
N GLY A 18 1.17 -3.85 25.53
CA GLY A 18 2.08 -2.77 25.95
C GLY A 18 2.70 -2.96 27.34
N ASN A 19 2.38 -4.05 28.04
CA ASN A 19 3.04 -4.44 29.29
C ASN A 19 4.44 -5.02 29.08
N PRO A 20 5.31 -5.02 30.12
CA PRO A 20 6.57 -5.76 30.11
C PRO A 20 6.35 -7.26 29.84
N TRP A 21 7.38 -7.91 29.31
CA TRP A 21 7.38 -9.35 29.08
C TRP A 21 7.35 -10.16 30.39
N ILE A 22 6.83 -11.38 30.32
CA ILE A 22 6.86 -12.37 31.42
C ILE A 22 7.48 -13.69 30.97
N TYR A 23 8.06 -14.45 31.89
CA TYR A 23 8.42 -15.85 31.62
C TYR A 23 7.17 -16.73 31.74
N ALA A 24 6.71 -17.26 30.62
CA ALA A 24 5.49 -18.05 30.54
C ALA A 24 5.57 -19.11 29.45
N ASP A 25 4.76 -20.14 29.62
CA ASP A 25 4.49 -21.15 28.61
C ASP A 25 3.16 -20.83 27.92
N VAL A 26 3.08 -21.05 26.61
CA VAL A 26 1.91 -20.79 25.77
C VAL A 26 1.46 -22.09 25.13
N ALA A 27 0.24 -22.52 25.42
CA ALA A 27 -0.37 -23.70 24.82
C ALA A 27 -1.36 -23.31 23.72
N LEU A 28 -1.29 -24.02 22.59
CA LEU A 28 -2.15 -23.87 21.43
C LEU A 28 -2.99 -25.14 21.23
N GLN A 29 -4.25 -24.95 20.89
CA GLN A 29 -5.18 -26.02 20.51
C GLN A 29 -6.03 -25.55 19.34
N GLY A 30 -5.87 -26.18 18.17
CA GLY A 30 -6.49 -25.72 16.94
C GLY A 30 -6.04 -24.30 16.58
N ASP A 31 -7.01 -23.42 16.31
CA ASP A 31 -6.79 -22.03 15.88
C ASP A 31 -6.81 -21.03 17.07
N ARG A 32 -6.59 -21.49 18.30
CA ARG A 32 -6.68 -20.68 19.51
C ARG A 32 -5.52 -20.92 20.47
N ILE A 33 -5.21 -19.88 21.23
CA ILE A 33 -4.41 -19.97 22.44
C ILE A 33 -5.30 -20.61 23.52
N ALA A 34 -4.93 -21.80 23.99
CA ALA A 34 -5.67 -22.55 24.98
C ALA A 34 -5.32 -22.11 26.42
N ALA A 35 -4.06 -21.79 26.67
CA ALA A 35 -3.59 -21.31 27.97
C ALA A 35 -2.30 -20.51 27.85
N ILE A 36 -2.12 -19.55 28.76
CA ILE A 36 -0.85 -18.91 29.07
C ILE A 36 -0.64 -19.06 30.57
N ALA A 37 0.47 -19.63 30.99
CA ALA A 37 0.77 -19.85 32.41
C ALA A 37 2.24 -19.57 32.71
N PRO A 38 2.61 -19.25 33.97
CA PRO A 38 4.01 -19.14 34.36
C PRO A 38 4.83 -20.36 33.92
N SER A 39 6.07 -20.13 33.53
CA SER A 39 6.88 -21.18 32.92
C SER A 39 7.04 -22.40 33.81
N GLY A 40 6.89 -23.60 33.24
CA GLY A 40 6.94 -24.88 33.93
C GLY A 40 5.63 -25.30 34.60
N GLN A 41 4.55 -24.50 34.52
CA GLN A 41 3.24 -24.89 35.06
C GLN A 41 2.40 -25.74 34.10
N LEU A 42 2.74 -25.77 32.81
CA LEU A 42 2.09 -26.63 31.83
C LEU A 42 2.92 -27.90 31.65
N ASP A 43 2.31 -29.05 31.93
CA ASP A 43 2.96 -30.35 31.78
C ASP A 43 3.19 -30.67 30.28
N PRO A 44 4.46 -30.82 29.84
CA PRO A 44 4.79 -31.16 28.45
C PRO A 44 4.18 -32.49 27.99
N ALA A 45 3.89 -33.41 28.92
CA ALA A 45 3.24 -34.69 28.62
C ALA A 45 1.79 -34.52 28.13
N ASN A 46 1.20 -33.32 28.24
CA ASN A 46 -0.13 -33.00 27.74
C ASN A 46 -0.13 -32.35 26.34
N ALA A 47 1.03 -32.17 25.70
CA ALA A 47 1.16 -31.56 24.38
C ALA A 47 1.66 -32.54 23.31
N HIS A 48 1.16 -32.44 22.07
CA HIS A 48 1.67 -33.23 20.94
C HIS A 48 3.06 -32.75 20.49
N THR A 49 3.24 -31.44 20.41
CA THR A 49 4.50 -30.78 20.04
C THR A 49 4.94 -29.87 21.17
N VAL A 50 6.23 -29.93 21.52
CA VAL A 50 6.84 -29.02 22.50
C VAL A 50 7.95 -28.23 21.82
N VAL A 51 7.88 -26.90 21.93
CA VAL A 51 8.86 -25.96 21.39
C VAL A 51 9.57 -25.29 22.57
N ASP A 52 10.88 -25.44 22.67
CA ASP A 52 11.68 -24.73 23.67
C ASP A 52 12.08 -23.35 23.15
N ALA A 53 11.48 -22.30 23.70
CA ALA A 53 11.73 -20.91 23.35
C ALA A 53 12.70 -20.23 24.33
N ALA A 54 13.52 -21.01 25.06
CA ALA A 54 14.55 -20.47 25.94
C ALA A 54 15.44 -19.45 25.19
N GLY A 55 15.60 -18.26 25.77
CA GLY A 55 16.36 -17.15 25.18
C GLY A 55 15.64 -16.39 24.06
N HIS A 56 14.42 -16.80 23.68
CA HIS A 56 13.62 -16.19 22.61
C HIS A 56 12.41 -15.43 23.18
N VAL A 57 11.78 -14.64 22.31
CA VAL A 57 10.52 -13.96 22.58
C VAL A 57 9.39 -14.72 21.92
N VAL A 58 8.26 -14.86 22.63
CA VAL A 58 7.00 -15.34 22.09
C VAL A 58 6.04 -14.16 22.05
N CYS A 59 5.52 -13.83 20.88
CA CYS A 59 4.63 -12.69 20.70
C CYS A 59 3.52 -13.00 19.69
N PRO A 60 2.45 -12.19 19.63
CA PRO A 60 1.50 -12.23 18.52
C PRO A 60 2.25 -12.11 17.19
N GLY A 61 1.77 -12.82 16.17
CA GLY A 61 2.29 -12.65 14.82
C GLY A 61 2.05 -11.22 14.31
N PHE A 62 2.98 -10.73 13.48
CA PHE A 62 2.93 -9.34 13.04
C PHE A 62 1.80 -9.13 12.02
N ILE A 63 1.13 -8.00 12.14
CA ILE A 63 0.11 -7.52 11.20
C ILE A 63 0.78 -6.48 10.30
N ASP A 64 0.93 -6.80 9.03
CA ASP A 64 1.41 -5.87 8.02
C ASP A 64 0.22 -5.06 7.49
N ILE A 65 0.07 -3.83 8.00
CA ILE A 65 -1.09 -2.97 7.70
C ILE A 65 -1.11 -2.42 6.27
N GLN A 66 0.03 -2.49 5.57
CA GLN A 66 0.14 -2.12 4.16
C GLN A 66 1.03 -3.13 3.43
N SER A 67 0.35 -4.11 2.83
CA SER A 67 0.94 -5.14 1.98
C SER A 67 0.51 -4.99 0.52
N HIS A 68 1.42 -5.29 -0.39
CA HIS A 68 1.18 -5.41 -1.83
C HIS A 68 1.21 -6.87 -2.33
N SER A 69 0.94 -7.83 -1.44
CA SER A 69 1.04 -9.27 -1.74
C SER A 69 -0.11 -9.87 -2.55
N ILE A 70 -1.06 -9.06 -3.08
CA ILE A 70 -2.19 -9.59 -3.87
C ILE A 70 -1.70 -10.51 -5.00
N LEU A 71 -0.80 -10.02 -5.86
CA LEU A 71 -0.29 -10.85 -6.97
C LEU A 71 0.66 -11.96 -6.49
N PRO A 72 1.61 -11.71 -5.56
CA PRO A 72 2.41 -12.78 -4.96
C PRO A 72 1.59 -13.96 -4.41
N LEU A 73 0.54 -13.69 -3.62
CA LEU A 73 -0.30 -14.73 -2.99
C LEU A 73 -1.12 -15.52 -4.02
N LEU A 74 -1.59 -14.88 -5.09
CA LEU A 74 -2.27 -15.59 -6.19
C LEU A 74 -1.32 -16.49 -6.99
N ARG A 75 -0.03 -16.16 -7.01
CA ARG A 75 1.00 -16.98 -7.67
C ARG A 75 1.48 -18.11 -6.77
N ASP A 76 1.79 -17.80 -5.52
CA ASP A 76 2.24 -18.73 -4.50
C ASP A 76 1.67 -18.32 -3.14
N GLY A 77 0.69 -19.08 -2.66
CA GLY A 77 0.01 -18.77 -1.40
C GLY A 77 0.91 -18.88 -0.16
N ARG A 78 2.15 -19.36 -0.29
CA ARG A 78 3.08 -19.46 0.85
C ARG A 78 3.63 -18.12 1.30
N CYS A 79 3.87 -17.19 0.36
CA CYS A 79 4.45 -15.86 0.62
C CYS A 79 5.64 -15.91 1.61
N LEU A 80 6.62 -16.77 1.31
CA LEU A 80 7.71 -17.15 2.22
C LEU A 80 8.47 -15.96 2.79
N SER A 81 8.73 -14.95 1.97
CA SER A 81 9.37 -13.70 2.41
C SER A 81 8.63 -13.01 3.57
N LYS A 82 7.29 -12.99 3.56
CA LYS A 82 6.48 -12.41 4.64
C LYS A 82 6.49 -13.26 5.89
N ILE A 83 6.26 -14.57 5.72
CA ILE A 83 6.24 -15.53 6.83
C ILE A 83 7.59 -15.55 7.57
N THR A 84 8.70 -15.48 6.83
CA THR A 84 10.06 -15.46 7.42
C THR A 84 10.38 -14.17 8.18
N GLN A 85 9.62 -13.10 7.99
CA GLN A 85 9.69 -11.87 8.80
C GLN A 85 8.82 -11.95 10.07
N GLY A 86 8.02 -13.01 10.25
CA GLY A 86 7.07 -13.16 11.35
C GLY A 86 5.69 -12.54 11.07
N VAL A 87 5.42 -12.13 9.82
CA VAL A 87 4.09 -11.65 9.41
C VAL A 87 3.12 -12.81 9.38
N THR A 88 1.99 -12.67 10.07
CA THR A 88 0.91 -13.66 10.06
C THR A 88 -0.39 -13.09 9.51
N THR A 89 -0.47 -11.79 9.31
CA THR A 89 -1.65 -11.12 8.72
C THR A 89 -1.19 -10.03 7.76
N GLU A 90 -1.74 -10.03 6.55
CA GLU A 90 -1.47 -9.00 5.54
C GLU A 90 -2.75 -8.24 5.21
N ILE A 91 -2.65 -6.90 5.26
CA ILE A 91 -3.74 -5.99 4.93
C ILE A 91 -3.40 -5.28 3.62
N MET A 92 -4.26 -5.43 2.62
CA MET A 92 -4.00 -5.00 1.24
C MET A 92 -4.97 -3.89 0.80
N GLY A 93 -4.83 -3.45 -0.45
CA GLY A 93 -5.85 -2.64 -1.14
C GLY A 93 -5.48 -1.18 -1.40
N GLU A 94 -4.21 -0.78 -1.27
CA GLU A 94 -3.77 0.57 -1.66
C GLU A 94 -4.10 0.84 -3.15
N ALA A 95 -5.01 1.78 -3.40
CA ALA A 95 -5.49 2.26 -4.70
C ALA A 95 -6.16 1.21 -5.61
N TRP A 96 -5.85 -0.07 -5.48
CA TRP A 96 -6.27 -1.10 -6.41
C TRP A 96 -6.60 -2.42 -5.72
N THR A 97 -7.69 -3.03 -6.19
CA THR A 97 -8.11 -4.39 -5.86
C THR A 97 -8.55 -5.16 -7.11
N PRO A 98 -8.44 -6.50 -7.14
CA PRO A 98 -8.84 -7.33 -8.28
C PRO A 98 -10.34 -7.41 -8.54
N ALA A 99 -11.16 -6.86 -7.65
CA ALA A 99 -12.60 -6.77 -7.80
C ALA A 99 -13.11 -5.47 -7.14
N PRO A 100 -14.28 -4.94 -7.52
CA PRO A 100 -15.23 -5.54 -8.47
C PRO A 100 -14.95 -5.23 -9.95
N CYS A 101 -15.25 -6.21 -10.79
CA CYS A 101 -15.46 -6.07 -12.23
C CYS A 101 -16.89 -5.58 -12.46
N ALA A 102 -17.08 -4.26 -12.62
CA ALA A 102 -18.38 -3.63 -12.72
C ALA A 102 -18.29 -2.26 -13.41
N GLY A 103 -19.42 -1.74 -13.89
CA GLY A 103 -19.47 -0.42 -14.54
C GLY A 103 -18.50 -0.35 -15.71
N LEU A 104 -17.58 0.62 -15.69
CA LEU A 104 -16.54 0.78 -16.72
C LEU A 104 -15.28 -0.08 -16.46
N ASN A 105 -15.20 -0.79 -15.34
CA ASN A 105 -14.05 -1.62 -14.96
C ASN A 105 -14.27 -3.09 -15.38
N HIS A 106 -14.14 -3.39 -16.67
CA HIS A 106 -14.41 -4.73 -17.23
C HIS A 106 -13.25 -5.74 -17.07
N SER A 107 -12.10 -5.27 -16.56
CA SER A 107 -10.90 -6.09 -16.42
C SER A 107 -10.03 -5.58 -15.27
N PRO A 108 -10.47 -5.78 -14.02
CA PRO A 108 -9.82 -5.21 -12.85
C PRO A 108 -8.36 -5.65 -12.68
N MET A 109 -7.99 -6.85 -13.14
CA MET A 109 -6.61 -7.35 -13.07
C MET A 109 -5.72 -6.94 -14.24
N GLU A 110 -6.28 -6.39 -15.32
CA GLU A 110 -5.48 -5.79 -16.38
C GLU A 110 -5.09 -4.37 -15.98
N ASN A 111 -3.79 -4.14 -15.85
CA ASN A 111 -3.24 -2.85 -15.48
C ASN A 111 -2.20 -2.41 -16.53
N GLU A 112 -2.39 -1.21 -17.08
CA GLU A 112 -1.49 -0.62 -18.08
C GLU A 112 -0.05 -0.46 -17.54
N PHE A 113 0.10 -0.28 -16.23
CA PHE A 113 1.37 -0.04 -15.57
C PHE A 113 2.05 -1.30 -15.05
N PHE A 114 1.31 -2.37 -14.78
CA PHE A 114 1.86 -3.61 -14.25
C PHE A 114 1.35 -4.76 -15.09
N ALA A 115 2.20 -5.32 -15.98
CA ALA A 115 1.72 -6.50 -16.68
C ALA A 115 1.67 -7.67 -15.70
N VAL A 116 0.46 -8.20 -15.56
CA VAL A 116 0.16 -9.36 -14.74
C VAL A 116 0.28 -10.59 -15.62
N ASP A 117 1.36 -11.35 -15.45
CA ASP A 117 1.56 -12.61 -16.17
C ASP A 117 0.84 -13.75 -15.44
N MET A 118 -0.50 -13.68 -15.42
CA MET A 118 -1.42 -14.64 -14.79
C MET A 118 -2.75 -14.70 -15.56
N PRO A 119 -2.77 -15.25 -16.79
CA PRO A 119 -3.92 -15.20 -17.68
C PRO A 119 -5.18 -15.88 -17.11
N GLU A 120 -5.01 -16.98 -16.37
CA GLU A 120 -6.13 -17.69 -15.72
C GLU A 120 -6.81 -16.81 -14.66
N TRP A 121 -6.03 -16.09 -13.86
CA TRP A 121 -6.54 -15.17 -12.85
C TRP A 121 -7.22 -13.95 -13.48
N ILE A 122 -6.64 -13.40 -14.55
CA ILE A 122 -7.24 -12.30 -15.32
C ILE A 122 -8.62 -12.71 -15.82
N GLU A 123 -8.73 -13.88 -16.45
CA GLU A 123 -10.00 -14.37 -16.98
C GLU A 123 -11.03 -14.61 -15.87
N ARG A 124 -10.61 -15.25 -14.77
CA ARG A 124 -11.47 -15.47 -13.60
C ARG A 124 -11.97 -14.14 -13.02
N ALA A 125 -11.12 -13.11 -12.95
CA ALA A 125 -11.46 -11.80 -12.42
C ALA A 125 -12.50 -11.03 -13.22
N ARG A 126 -12.69 -11.34 -14.51
CA ARG A 126 -13.80 -10.79 -15.31
C ARG A 126 -15.17 -11.18 -14.74
N GLY A 127 -15.25 -12.31 -14.03
CA GLY A 127 -16.45 -12.75 -13.32
C GLY A 127 -16.61 -12.19 -11.91
N TRP A 128 -15.62 -11.46 -11.38
CA TRP A 128 -15.64 -10.99 -9.99
C TRP A 128 -16.43 -9.70 -9.82
N SER A 129 -17.76 -9.79 -9.85
CA SER A 129 -18.65 -8.62 -9.70
C SER A 129 -18.75 -8.04 -8.27
N ARG A 130 -18.24 -8.76 -7.26
CA ARG A 130 -18.31 -8.42 -5.83
C ARG A 130 -16.92 -8.36 -5.22
N PHE A 131 -16.74 -7.54 -4.19
CA PHE A 131 -15.44 -7.37 -3.52
C PHE A 131 -14.95 -8.69 -2.93
N ARG A 132 -15.82 -9.47 -2.28
CA ARG A 132 -15.42 -10.75 -1.65
C ARG A 132 -14.81 -11.76 -2.63
N HIS A 133 -15.18 -11.73 -3.91
CA HIS A 133 -14.89 -12.81 -4.85
C HIS A 133 -13.38 -13.08 -5.01
N TRP A 134 -12.52 -12.06 -4.94
CA TRP A 134 -11.08 -12.25 -5.06
C TRP A 134 -10.45 -12.77 -3.75
N LEU A 135 -10.99 -12.39 -2.59
CA LEU A 135 -10.57 -12.91 -1.29
C LEU A 135 -10.99 -14.39 -1.14
N ASP A 136 -12.22 -14.72 -1.53
CA ASP A 136 -12.72 -16.10 -1.55
C ASP A 136 -11.85 -16.96 -2.47
N ALA A 137 -11.56 -16.46 -3.68
CA ALA A 137 -10.73 -17.15 -4.65
C ALA A 137 -9.29 -17.37 -4.18
N MET A 138 -8.69 -16.38 -3.51
CA MET A 138 -7.37 -16.49 -2.87
C MET A 138 -7.39 -17.52 -1.74
N THR A 139 -8.43 -17.50 -0.92
CA THR A 139 -8.59 -18.45 0.19
C THR A 139 -8.80 -19.89 -0.30
N GLU A 140 -9.58 -20.10 -1.36
CA GLU A 140 -9.79 -21.40 -1.99
C GLU A 140 -8.50 -22.02 -2.53
N GLN A 141 -7.56 -21.19 -3.01
CA GLN A 141 -6.23 -21.64 -3.45
C GLN A 141 -5.34 -22.05 -2.25
N GLY A 142 -5.59 -21.46 -1.09
CA GLY A 142 -4.83 -21.65 0.14
C GLY A 142 -3.70 -20.64 0.28
N VAL A 143 -3.77 -19.82 1.33
CA VAL A 143 -2.74 -18.84 1.70
C VAL A 143 -2.24 -19.08 3.12
N SER A 144 -0.95 -18.78 3.35
CA SER A 144 -0.29 -18.98 4.65
C SER A 144 -0.61 -17.89 5.68
N PRO A 145 -0.59 -16.58 5.37
CA PRO A 145 -1.03 -15.56 6.31
C PRO A 145 -2.55 -15.41 6.29
N ASN A 146 -3.11 -14.83 7.35
CA ASN A 146 -4.45 -14.24 7.28
C ASN A 146 -4.41 -13.08 6.28
N VAL A 147 -5.51 -12.89 5.54
CA VAL A 147 -5.62 -11.80 4.57
C VAL A 147 -6.83 -10.94 4.86
N GLY A 148 -6.65 -9.63 4.76
CA GLY A 148 -7.72 -8.63 4.82
C GLY A 148 -7.42 -7.51 3.84
N SER A 149 -8.41 -6.68 3.54
CA SER A 149 -8.22 -5.64 2.52
C SER A 149 -9.22 -4.50 2.61
N PHE A 150 -8.78 -3.34 2.13
CA PHE A 150 -9.60 -2.19 1.79
C PHE A 150 -10.05 -2.29 0.33
N LEU A 151 -11.19 -1.71 -0.01
CA LEU A 151 -11.50 -1.51 -1.43
C LEU A 151 -10.55 -0.45 -2.00
N GLY A 152 -9.87 -0.77 -3.10
CA GLY A 152 -9.01 0.18 -3.78
C GLY A 152 -9.83 1.32 -4.39
N GLY A 153 -9.51 2.55 -4.00
CA GLY A 153 -10.17 3.77 -4.48
C GLY A 153 -10.11 3.92 -6.00
N GLY A 154 -8.98 3.55 -6.59
CA GLY A 154 -8.77 3.57 -8.04
C GLY A 154 -9.60 2.50 -8.75
N THR A 155 -9.79 1.33 -8.13
CA THR A 155 -10.75 0.32 -8.61
C THR A 155 -12.18 0.86 -8.56
N LEU A 156 -12.57 1.49 -7.44
CA LEU A 156 -13.89 2.09 -7.28
C LEU A 156 -14.15 3.20 -8.32
N ARG A 157 -13.17 4.08 -8.51
CA ARG A 157 -13.25 5.16 -9.51
C ARG A 157 -13.30 4.61 -10.93
N LYS A 158 -12.55 3.56 -11.24
CA LYS A 158 -12.64 2.89 -12.54
C LYS A 158 -14.04 2.34 -12.81
N VAL A 159 -14.74 1.82 -11.79
CA VAL A 159 -16.13 1.36 -11.94
C VAL A 159 -17.07 2.49 -12.36
N GLY A 160 -16.94 3.68 -11.73
CA GLY A 160 -17.82 4.82 -11.98
C GLY A 160 -17.46 5.67 -13.20
N LYS A 161 -16.18 6.03 -13.34
CA LYS A 161 -15.69 7.06 -14.27
C LYS A 161 -14.49 6.61 -15.14
N GLY A 162 -13.94 5.43 -14.90
CA GLY A 162 -12.75 4.96 -15.63
C GLY A 162 -11.52 5.80 -15.27
N MET A 163 -10.74 6.17 -16.29
CA MET A 163 -9.51 6.98 -16.16
C MET A 163 -9.71 8.47 -16.52
N GLU A 164 -10.97 8.91 -16.66
CA GLU A 164 -11.27 10.29 -17.03
C GLU A 164 -10.94 11.25 -15.88
N MET A 165 -10.35 12.40 -16.22
CA MET A 165 -10.09 13.48 -15.26
C MET A 165 -11.37 14.23 -14.87
N GLY A 166 -11.31 14.95 -13.74
CA GLY A 166 -12.37 15.85 -13.28
C GLY A 166 -13.41 15.18 -12.37
N ALA A 167 -14.40 15.96 -11.94
CA ALA A 167 -15.43 15.51 -11.00
C ALA A 167 -16.31 14.40 -11.60
N ALA A 168 -16.75 13.48 -10.74
CA ALA A 168 -17.80 12.52 -11.09
C ALA A 168 -19.15 13.23 -11.29
N THR A 169 -19.95 12.75 -12.24
CA THR A 169 -21.36 13.15 -12.31
C THR A 169 -22.14 12.57 -11.13
N ALA A 170 -23.34 13.08 -10.87
CA ALA A 170 -24.20 12.56 -9.80
C ALA A 170 -24.48 11.05 -9.95
N ASP A 171 -24.72 10.57 -11.18
CA ASP A 171 -24.98 9.15 -11.45
C ASP A 171 -23.72 8.28 -11.26
N GLN A 172 -22.56 8.80 -11.65
CA GLN A 172 -21.27 8.12 -11.43
C GLN A 172 -20.96 8.01 -9.93
N LEU A 173 -21.14 9.09 -9.17
CA LEU A 173 -20.97 9.09 -7.72
C LEU A 173 -21.96 8.15 -7.03
N ALA A 174 -23.23 8.16 -7.42
CA ALA A 174 -24.24 7.25 -6.87
C ALA A 174 -23.92 5.77 -7.14
N LEU A 175 -23.38 5.46 -8.33
CA LEU A 175 -22.86 4.12 -8.64
C LEU A 175 -21.70 3.75 -7.71
N MET A 176 -20.71 4.63 -7.54
CA MET A 176 -19.57 4.38 -6.66
C MET A 176 -19.99 4.21 -5.20
N GLN A 177 -20.91 5.04 -4.70
CA GLN A 177 -21.44 4.89 -3.34
C GLN A 177 -22.14 3.53 -3.14
N ARG A 178 -22.94 3.08 -4.12
CA ARG A 178 -23.56 1.75 -4.05
C ARG A 178 -22.50 0.64 -4.02
N VAL A 179 -21.52 0.69 -4.91
CA VAL A 179 -20.44 -0.32 -4.98
C VAL A 179 -19.59 -0.32 -3.71
N MET A 180 -19.36 0.85 -3.10
CA MET A 180 -18.69 0.94 -1.80
C MET A 180 -19.51 0.27 -0.70
N ALA A 181 -20.81 0.55 -0.60
CA ALA A 181 -21.69 -0.11 0.39
C ALA A 181 -21.72 -1.63 0.21
N GLU A 182 -21.73 -2.08 -1.05
CA GLU A 182 -21.63 -3.49 -1.41
C GLU A 182 -20.30 -4.11 -0.95
N ALA A 183 -19.18 -3.41 -1.14
CA ALA A 183 -17.87 -3.88 -0.69
C ALA A 183 -17.74 -3.93 0.84
N MET A 184 -18.29 -2.93 1.56
CA MET A 184 -18.36 -2.97 3.03
C MET A 184 -19.18 -4.17 3.52
N ALA A 185 -20.33 -4.45 2.88
CA ALA A 185 -21.15 -5.63 3.20
C ALA A 185 -20.47 -6.97 2.85
N ASP A 186 -19.50 -6.94 1.94
CA ASP A 186 -18.67 -8.08 1.56
C ASP A 186 -17.46 -8.29 2.50
N GLY A 187 -17.22 -7.39 3.46
CA GLY A 187 -16.15 -7.50 4.45
C GLY A 187 -14.93 -6.63 4.19
N ALA A 188 -14.99 -5.65 3.27
CA ALA A 188 -13.93 -4.65 3.16
C ALA A 188 -13.80 -3.87 4.48
N PHE A 189 -12.57 -3.58 4.91
CA PHE A 189 -12.33 -2.76 6.11
C PHE A 189 -12.62 -1.28 5.91
N GLY A 190 -12.80 -0.86 4.65
CA GLY A 190 -13.03 0.52 4.27
C GLY A 190 -12.59 0.77 2.83
N VAL A 191 -12.11 1.98 2.57
CA VAL A 191 -11.58 2.39 1.26
C VAL A 191 -10.15 2.92 1.39
N SER A 192 -9.30 2.61 0.42
CA SER A 192 -7.91 3.09 0.38
C SER A 192 -7.58 3.78 -0.94
N TYR A 193 -7.16 5.04 -0.89
CA TYR A 193 -6.80 5.85 -2.07
C TYR A 193 -5.31 6.18 -2.10
N ALA A 194 -4.68 6.09 -3.27
CA ALA A 194 -3.36 6.68 -3.51
C ALA A 194 -3.47 7.94 -4.36
N LEU A 195 -3.74 9.07 -3.71
CA LEU A 195 -4.06 10.35 -4.35
C LEU A 195 -2.91 10.95 -5.16
N ILE A 196 -1.71 10.37 -5.07
CA ILE A 196 -0.56 10.70 -5.91
C ILE A 196 -0.63 10.04 -7.31
N TYR A 197 -1.40 8.96 -7.47
CA TYR A 197 -1.45 8.15 -8.68
C TYR A 197 -2.82 8.20 -9.39
N PRO A 198 -2.87 8.26 -10.73
CA PRO A 198 -4.11 8.07 -11.47
C PRO A 198 -4.75 6.68 -11.25
N PRO A 199 -6.09 6.58 -11.20
CA PRO A 199 -7.06 7.67 -11.36
C PRO A 199 -7.35 8.43 -10.05
N ASP A 200 -6.86 7.98 -8.91
CA ASP A 200 -7.11 8.58 -7.59
C ASP A 200 -6.64 10.04 -7.51
N ALA A 201 -5.58 10.39 -8.25
CA ALA A 201 -5.10 11.75 -8.40
C ALA A 201 -6.12 12.74 -8.99
N TYR A 202 -7.18 12.24 -9.62
CA TYR A 202 -8.24 13.06 -10.23
C TYR A 202 -9.44 13.27 -9.31
N VAL A 203 -9.47 12.58 -8.17
CA VAL A 203 -10.55 12.66 -7.19
C VAL A 203 -10.43 13.97 -6.40
N ASP A 204 -11.53 14.69 -6.25
CA ASP A 204 -11.62 15.85 -5.37
C ASP A 204 -12.03 15.47 -3.93
N THR A 205 -11.81 16.38 -2.99
CA THR A 205 -12.08 16.13 -1.58
C THR A 205 -13.57 15.86 -1.30
N ASP A 206 -14.49 16.43 -2.07
CA ASP A 206 -15.93 16.26 -1.86
C ASP A 206 -16.40 14.86 -2.25
N GLU A 207 -15.85 14.31 -3.35
CA GLU A 207 -16.04 12.92 -3.74
C GLU A 207 -15.49 11.96 -2.67
N LEU A 208 -14.28 12.20 -2.16
CA LEU A 208 -13.68 11.39 -1.08
C LEU A 208 -14.58 11.40 0.16
N VAL A 209 -15.07 12.57 0.58
CA VAL A 209 -16.00 12.69 1.73
C VAL A 209 -17.29 11.91 1.47
N ALA A 210 -17.87 12.01 0.28
CA ALA A 210 -19.11 11.32 -0.07
C ALA A 210 -18.97 9.79 -0.05
N ILE A 211 -17.80 9.25 -0.43
CA ILE A 211 -17.50 7.82 -0.31
C ILE A 211 -17.22 7.43 1.14
N CYS A 212 -16.42 8.22 1.87
CA CYS A 212 -16.10 7.96 3.27
C CYS A 212 -17.34 8.01 4.18
N GLN A 213 -18.35 8.81 3.85
CA GLN A 213 -19.64 8.78 4.54
C GLN A 213 -20.38 7.44 4.37
N VAL A 214 -20.18 6.72 3.27
CA VAL A 214 -20.68 5.34 3.12
C VAL A 214 -19.87 4.40 4.00
N VAL A 215 -18.53 4.50 3.96
CA VAL A 215 -17.62 3.69 4.80
C VAL A 215 -17.98 3.81 6.29
N GLN A 216 -18.27 5.03 6.74
CA GLN A 216 -18.61 5.30 8.14
C GLN A 216 -19.92 4.62 8.59
N GLN A 217 -20.87 4.37 7.70
CA GLN A 217 -22.11 3.64 8.05
C GLN A 217 -21.83 2.20 8.50
N TYR A 218 -20.65 1.68 8.18
CA TYR A 218 -20.19 0.33 8.55
C TYR A 218 -19.06 0.36 9.59
N ASN A 219 -18.75 1.53 10.17
CA ASN A 219 -17.60 1.75 11.05
C ASN A 219 -16.25 1.37 10.41
N GLY A 220 -16.13 1.54 9.09
CA GLY A 220 -14.88 1.29 8.37
C GLY A 220 -13.88 2.44 8.49
N VAL A 221 -12.70 2.23 7.92
CA VAL A 221 -11.57 3.19 7.97
C VAL A 221 -11.29 3.77 6.59
N TYR A 222 -10.97 5.06 6.53
CA TYR A 222 -10.42 5.70 5.34
C TYR A 222 -8.91 5.63 5.38
N ILE A 223 -8.31 5.07 4.33
CA ILE A 223 -6.87 5.03 4.16
C ILE A 223 -6.45 5.95 3.03
N THR A 224 -5.35 6.67 3.22
CA THR A 224 -4.76 7.46 2.14
C THR A 224 -3.24 7.45 2.10
N HIS A 225 -2.73 7.12 0.92
CA HIS A 225 -1.48 7.66 0.44
C HIS A 225 -1.77 9.07 -0.08
N VAL A 226 -1.30 10.06 0.68
CA VAL A 226 -1.67 11.46 0.49
C VAL A 226 -1.26 12.01 -0.87
N ARG A 227 -1.97 13.04 -1.31
CA ARG A 227 -1.84 13.63 -2.65
C ARG A 227 -0.43 14.17 -2.97
N SER A 228 0.34 14.51 -1.94
CA SER A 228 1.72 14.97 -2.07
C SER A 228 2.51 14.62 -0.83
N GLU A 229 3.67 14.03 -1.02
CA GLU A 229 4.64 13.76 0.04
C GLU A 229 5.77 14.80 0.06
N ALA A 230 5.79 15.71 -0.90
CA ALA A 230 6.82 16.72 -1.10
C ALA A 230 6.30 18.14 -0.77
N GLU A 231 6.34 19.05 -1.73
CA GLU A 231 6.06 20.48 -1.50
C GLU A 231 4.69 20.73 -0.85
N ARG A 232 3.68 19.94 -1.23
CA ARG A 232 2.30 20.09 -0.74
C ARG A 232 1.94 19.12 0.40
N LEU A 233 2.92 18.62 1.16
CA LEU A 233 2.69 17.67 2.25
C LEU A 233 1.70 18.21 3.31
N HIS A 234 1.86 19.46 3.77
CA HIS A 234 0.93 20.10 4.71
C HIS A 234 -0.51 20.09 4.20
N GLN A 235 -0.71 20.41 2.93
CA GLN A 235 -2.03 20.41 2.30
C GLN A 235 -2.59 18.99 2.17
N GLY A 236 -1.75 18.00 1.83
CA GLY A 236 -2.17 16.60 1.74
C GLY A 236 -2.61 16.02 3.08
N ILE A 237 -1.87 16.31 4.15
CA ILE A 237 -2.24 15.89 5.52
C ILE A 237 -3.49 16.64 6.00
N GLY A 238 -3.59 17.94 5.72
CA GLY A 238 -4.79 18.72 6.00
C GLY A 238 -6.03 18.21 5.27
N GLU A 239 -5.89 17.79 4.01
CA GLU A 239 -6.96 17.15 3.25
C GLU A 239 -7.43 15.84 3.92
N ALA A 240 -6.50 14.97 4.32
CA ALA A 240 -6.83 13.71 4.99
C ALA A 240 -7.59 13.93 6.32
N ILE A 241 -7.13 14.88 7.14
CA ILE A 241 -7.78 15.25 8.42
C ILE A 241 -9.17 15.84 8.15
N GLU A 242 -9.30 16.70 7.15
CA GLU A 242 -10.58 17.32 6.79
C GLU A 242 -11.60 16.29 6.28
N ILE A 243 -11.16 15.29 5.51
CA ILE A 243 -12.01 14.17 5.08
C ILE A 243 -12.51 13.39 6.30
N GLY A 244 -11.60 12.99 7.21
CA GLY A 244 -11.95 12.31 8.45
C GLY A 244 -12.96 13.10 9.29
N ARG A 245 -12.76 14.43 9.41
CA ARG A 245 -13.67 15.33 10.12
C ARG A 245 -15.05 15.42 9.47
N ARG A 246 -15.12 15.57 8.14
CA ARG A 246 -16.38 15.76 7.40
C ARG A 246 -17.18 14.47 7.25
N ALA A 247 -16.50 13.34 7.09
CA ALA A 247 -17.13 12.03 6.94
C ALA A 247 -17.39 11.34 8.29
N GLY A 248 -16.66 11.72 9.35
CA GLY A 248 -16.73 11.11 10.66
C GLY A 248 -16.06 9.74 10.74
N CYS A 249 -15.18 9.39 9.79
CA CYS A 249 -14.48 8.12 9.74
C CYS A 249 -13.04 8.23 10.32
N PRO A 250 -12.51 7.16 10.93
CA PRO A 250 -11.09 7.07 11.23
C PRO A 250 -10.23 7.17 9.96
N VAL A 251 -9.04 7.73 10.10
CA VAL A 251 -8.09 7.97 9.00
C VAL A 251 -6.77 7.25 9.29
N GLU A 252 -6.31 6.41 8.36
CA GLU A 252 -4.95 5.89 8.32
C GLU A 252 -4.16 6.60 7.19
N ILE A 253 -3.11 7.31 7.56
CA ILE A 253 -2.17 7.87 6.58
C ILE A 253 -1.10 6.82 6.31
N TYR A 254 -1.09 6.28 5.10
CA TYR A 254 -0.09 5.31 4.67
C TYR A 254 1.30 5.94 4.65
N HIS A 255 2.28 5.14 5.08
CA HIS A 255 3.72 5.37 5.00
C HIS A 255 4.14 6.85 5.13
N LEU A 256 3.71 7.49 6.21
CA LEU A 256 3.85 8.93 6.44
C LEU A 256 5.30 9.37 6.21
N LYS A 257 5.55 10.23 5.22
CA LYS A 257 6.92 10.66 4.90
C LYS A 257 6.99 12.06 4.28
N ALA A 258 8.15 12.69 4.42
CA ALA A 258 8.51 13.90 3.71
C ALA A 258 9.58 13.58 2.67
N SER A 259 9.22 13.74 1.40
CA SER A 259 10.04 13.37 0.26
C SER A 259 10.87 14.55 -0.24
N GLY A 260 12.18 14.35 -0.30
CA GLY A 260 13.16 15.33 -0.77
C GLY A 260 13.66 16.24 0.35
N GLU A 261 14.97 16.55 0.33
CA GLU A 261 15.67 17.30 1.40
C GLU A 261 14.98 18.63 1.77
N GLY A 262 14.45 19.34 0.78
CA GLY A 262 13.73 20.60 0.98
C GLY A 262 12.41 20.47 1.76
N ASN A 263 11.93 19.24 2.01
CA ASN A 263 10.68 18.95 2.69
C ASN A 263 10.88 18.29 4.07
N TRP A 264 12.10 17.86 4.43
CA TRP A 264 12.32 17.07 5.65
C TRP A 264 11.90 17.78 6.93
N TRP A 265 12.08 19.10 7.00
CA TRP A 265 11.69 19.94 8.13
C TRP A 265 10.19 19.92 8.44
N LYS A 266 9.35 19.45 7.50
CA LYS A 266 7.89 19.39 7.69
C LYS A 266 7.45 18.29 8.65
N ILE A 267 8.23 17.22 8.84
CA ILE A 267 7.77 16.08 9.65
C ILE A 267 7.42 16.44 11.10
N PRO A 268 8.25 17.20 11.84
CA PRO A 268 7.86 17.70 13.16
C PRO A 268 6.53 18.47 13.17
N GLU A 269 6.29 19.33 12.18
CA GLU A 269 5.04 20.10 12.06
C GLU A 269 3.84 19.22 11.72
N ILE A 270 4.03 18.21 10.86
CA ILE A 270 3.01 17.22 10.53
C ILE A 270 2.63 16.37 11.73
N ILE A 271 3.60 15.97 12.56
CA ILE A 271 3.33 15.26 13.82
C ILE A 271 2.45 16.13 14.73
N GLU A 272 2.81 17.40 14.92
CA GLU A 272 2.00 18.34 15.72
C GLU A 272 0.58 18.49 15.14
N MET A 273 0.45 18.60 13.83
CA MET A 273 -0.85 18.70 13.14
C MET A 273 -1.73 17.47 13.39
N ILE A 274 -1.16 16.26 13.33
CA ILE A 274 -1.88 15.00 13.61
C ILE A 274 -2.25 14.93 15.10
N GLU A 275 -1.35 15.29 16.01
CA GLU A 275 -1.64 15.32 17.45
C GLU A 275 -2.76 16.30 17.80
N GLN A 276 -2.78 17.48 17.19
CA GLN A 276 -3.85 18.47 17.35
C GLN A 276 -5.19 17.91 16.84
N ALA A 277 -5.21 17.26 15.67
CA ALA A 277 -6.43 16.64 15.14
C ALA A 277 -6.96 15.53 16.06
N ARG A 278 -6.07 14.68 16.58
CA ARG A 278 -6.39 13.64 17.57
C ARG A 278 -6.93 14.24 18.87
N GLY A 279 -6.32 15.31 19.36
CA GLY A 279 -6.79 16.06 20.53
C GLY A 279 -8.17 16.71 20.33
N ALA A 280 -8.54 17.02 19.08
CA ALA A 280 -9.85 17.49 18.69
C ALA A 280 -10.89 16.37 18.46
N GLY A 281 -10.51 15.10 18.67
CA GLY A 281 -11.41 13.94 18.57
C GLY A 281 -11.49 13.30 17.18
N ILE A 282 -10.60 13.66 16.26
CA ILE A 282 -10.50 13.00 14.95
C ILE A 282 -9.54 11.81 15.10
N ASP A 283 -10.02 10.59 14.84
CA ASP A 283 -9.17 9.40 14.93
C ASP A 283 -8.24 9.31 13.71
N VAL A 284 -7.01 9.80 13.86
CA VAL A 284 -5.99 9.80 12.81
C VAL A 284 -4.80 8.99 13.27
N THR A 285 -4.45 7.95 12.53
CA THR A 285 -3.24 7.16 12.71
C THR A 285 -2.43 7.14 11.42
N ALA A 286 -1.26 6.53 11.47
CA ALA A 286 -0.45 6.33 10.29
C ALA A 286 0.40 5.06 10.42
N ASP A 287 1.11 4.71 9.36
CA ASP A 287 2.15 3.69 9.40
C ASP A 287 3.43 4.18 8.74
N MET A 288 4.51 3.42 8.94
CA MET A 288 5.78 3.66 8.29
C MET A 288 6.62 2.38 8.22
N TYR A 289 7.28 2.17 7.08
CA TYR A 289 8.35 1.18 6.94
C TYR A 289 9.70 1.78 7.39
N PRO A 290 10.61 1.00 8.01
CA PRO A 290 11.83 1.53 8.62
C PRO A 290 12.99 1.71 7.61
N TYR A 291 12.75 2.42 6.50
CA TYR A 291 13.74 2.67 5.45
C TYR A 291 13.70 4.12 4.94
N THR A 292 14.86 4.62 4.51
CA THR A 292 15.01 5.97 3.92
C THR A 292 14.79 6.02 2.41
N ALA A 293 14.44 4.88 1.81
CA ALA A 293 14.11 4.74 0.39
C ALA A 293 12.67 4.24 0.20
N SER A 294 11.98 4.73 -0.82
CA SER A 294 10.63 4.30 -1.20
C SER A 294 10.68 3.48 -2.48
N GLY A 295 9.67 2.65 -2.71
CA GLY A 295 9.52 1.86 -3.93
C GLY A 295 8.21 2.20 -4.63
N THR A 296 8.26 2.52 -5.92
CA THR A 296 7.06 2.60 -6.77
C THR A 296 7.48 2.48 -8.24
N GLY A 297 6.55 2.64 -9.17
CA GLY A 297 6.84 2.62 -10.60
C GLY A 297 7.42 3.94 -11.13
N LEU A 298 8.30 3.87 -12.14
CA LEU A 298 8.96 5.04 -12.74
C LEU A 298 7.96 6.08 -13.29
N THR A 299 6.75 5.66 -13.66
CA THR A 299 5.67 6.54 -14.13
C THR A 299 5.23 7.56 -13.08
N ALA A 300 5.46 7.30 -11.78
CA ALA A 300 5.17 8.23 -10.70
C ALA A 300 5.92 9.58 -10.81
N MET A 301 7.01 9.64 -11.58
CA MET A 301 7.74 10.89 -11.83
C MET A 301 7.04 11.80 -12.84
N PHE A 302 6.06 11.30 -13.57
CA PHE A 302 5.42 12.01 -14.66
C PHE A 302 4.17 12.75 -14.16
N PRO A 303 3.80 13.87 -14.80
CA PRO A 303 2.56 14.56 -14.47
C PRO A 303 1.36 13.63 -14.58
N THR A 304 0.46 13.69 -13.59
CA THR A 304 -0.68 12.77 -13.50
C THR A 304 -1.61 12.86 -14.70
N TRP A 305 -1.70 14.02 -15.38
CA TRP A 305 -2.48 14.18 -16.61
C TRP A 305 -1.96 13.33 -17.77
N ALA A 306 -0.70 12.92 -17.75
CA ALA A 306 -0.14 12.08 -18.81
C ALA A 306 -0.90 10.75 -18.92
N ALA A 307 -1.45 10.22 -17.82
CA ALA A 307 -2.24 8.98 -17.82
C ALA A 307 -3.75 9.20 -18.02
N ALA A 308 -4.20 10.42 -18.29
CA ALA A 308 -5.61 10.72 -18.48
C ALA A 308 -6.19 9.84 -19.59
N ASP A 309 -7.40 9.33 -19.37
CA ASP A 309 -8.11 8.40 -20.26
C ASP A 309 -7.36 7.08 -20.53
N GLY A 310 -6.35 6.73 -19.72
CA GLY A 310 -5.53 5.53 -19.94
C GLY A 310 -4.64 5.64 -21.18
N LYS A 311 -4.13 6.84 -21.46
CA LYS A 311 -3.32 7.16 -22.65
C LYS A 311 -1.86 7.47 -22.30
N PHE A 312 -1.33 6.85 -21.24
CA PHE A 312 0.00 7.24 -20.74
C PHE A 312 1.06 7.06 -21.81
N PHE A 313 1.15 5.87 -22.41
CA PHE A 313 2.19 5.59 -23.40
C PHE A 313 1.96 6.32 -24.73
N GLU A 314 0.72 6.63 -25.12
CA GLU A 314 0.39 7.43 -26.28
C GLU A 314 0.84 8.88 -26.07
N ASN A 315 0.54 9.44 -24.89
CA ASN A 315 0.96 10.79 -24.50
C ASN A 315 2.49 10.89 -24.34
N LEU A 316 3.21 9.79 -24.20
CA LEU A 316 4.67 9.80 -24.27
C LEU A 316 5.23 9.80 -25.69
N GLN A 317 4.42 9.62 -26.76
CA GLN A 317 4.92 9.53 -28.13
C GLN A 317 4.88 10.87 -28.88
N THR A 318 3.93 11.76 -28.57
CA THR A 318 3.74 12.98 -29.37
C THR A 318 4.73 14.10 -28.99
N PRO A 319 5.30 14.85 -29.95
CA PRO A 319 6.23 15.93 -29.65
C PRO A 319 5.68 17.00 -28.70
N GLU A 320 4.40 17.35 -28.87
CA GLU A 320 3.72 18.39 -28.10
C GLU A 320 3.60 17.99 -26.62
N THR A 321 3.12 16.78 -26.35
CA THR A 321 2.99 16.27 -24.97
C THR A 321 4.35 16.02 -24.33
N ARG A 322 5.33 15.50 -25.08
CA ARG A 322 6.72 15.33 -24.58
C ARG A 322 7.32 16.67 -24.14
N GLN A 323 7.14 17.74 -24.93
CA GLN A 323 7.65 19.07 -24.60
C GLN A 323 7.02 19.60 -23.32
N ARG A 324 5.70 19.44 -23.15
CA ARG A 324 4.98 19.82 -21.94
C ARG A 324 5.47 19.03 -20.72
N ILE A 325 5.59 17.71 -20.84
CA ILE A 325 6.12 16.83 -19.79
C ILE A 325 7.53 17.28 -19.38
N ARG A 326 8.41 17.56 -20.36
CA ARG A 326 9.76 18.04 -20.08
C ARG A 326 9.75 19.34 -19.29
N HIS A 327 8.91 20.30 -19.67
CA HIS A 327 8.79 21.58 -18.99
C HIS A 327 8.31 21.40 -17.53
N GLU A 328 7.29 20.58 -17.30
CA GLU A 328 6.75 20.34 -15.95
C GLU A 328 7.73 19.55 -15.07
N MET A 329 8.38 18.51 -15.60
CA MET A 329 9.34 17.68 -14.86
C MET A 329 10.66 18.39 -14.54
N GLN A 330 10.97 19.50 -15.21
CA GLN A 330 12.11 20.36 -14.87
C GLN A 330 11.85 21.22 -13.63
N ASN A 331 10.60 21.38 -13.20
CA ASN A 331 10.25 22.14 -12.01
C ASN A 331 9.98 21.18 -10.83
N PRO A 332 10.91 21.04 -9.86
CA PRO A 332 10.72 20.14 -8.72
C PRO A 332 9.42 20.41 -7.94
N ALA A 333 8.97 21.66 -7.87
CA ALA A 333 7.75 22.06 -7.18
C ALA A 333 6.46 21.60 -7.90
N ALA A 334 6.55 21.22 -9.17
CA ALA A 334 5.44 20.63 -9.92
C ALA A 334 5.32 19.11 -9.70
N THR A 335 6.33 18.48 -9.09
CA THR A 335 6.34 17.03 -8.87
C THR A 335 5.76 16.68 -7.50
N LEU A 336 4.93 15.63 -7.43
CA LEU A 336 4.29 15.20 -6.18
C LEU A 336 5.26 14.49 -5.22
N MET A 337 6.45 14.12 -5.72
CA MET A 337 7.43 13.30 -5.01
C MET A 337 8.85 13.89 -4.97
N ALA A 338 9.12 15.05 -5.61
CA ALA A 338 10.43 15.76 -5.58
C ALA A 338 11.67 14.88 -5.84
N ALA A 339 11.62 14.01 -6.85
CA ALA A 339 12.73 13.11 -7.18
C ALA A 339 13.72 13.72 -8.20
N ARG A 340 15.02 13.70 -7.87
CA ARG A 340 16.12 14.02 -8.80
C ARG A 340 16.69 12.76 -9.45
N PRO A 341 17.21 12.81 -10.69
CA PRO A 341 17.64 11.60 -11.41
C PRO A 341 18.78 10.81 -10.71
N GLU A 342 19.57 11.44 -9.85
CA GLU A 342 20.60 10.78 -9.02
C GLU A 342 19.98 9.94 -7.89
N GLN A 343 18.75 10.26 -7.48
CA GLN A 343 18.03 9.60 -6.39
C GLN A 343 17.10 8.49 -6.89
N VAL A 344 16.95 8.34 -8.21
CA VAL A 344 16.01 7.41 -8.85
C VAL A 344 16.78 6.21 -9.36
N MET A 345 16.39 4.99 -8.97
CA MET A 345 17.05 3.75 -9.37
C MET A 345 16.03 2.76 -9.94
N PRO A 346 15.81 2.76 -11.26
CA PRO A 346 14.95 1.78 -11.91
C PRO A 346 15.57 0.38 -11.81
N ILE A 347 14.78 -0.60 -11.39
CA ILE A 347 15.22 -1.98 -11.14
C ILE A 347 14.34 -3.04 -11.85
N GLY A 348 13.10 -2.71 -12.20
CA GLY A 348 12.12 -3.65 -12.74
C GLY A 348 12.13 -3.80 -14.27
N PHE A 349 13.30 -3.92 -14.89
CA PHE A 349 13.41 -4.08 -16.35
C PHE A 349 13.01 -5.50 -16.79
N ARG A 350 12.30 -5.62 -17.92
CA ARG A 350 11.99 -6.92 -18.56
C ARG A 350 12.85 -7.16 -19.78
N LEU A 351 13.18 -6.13 -20.53
CA LEU A 351 13.92 -6.30 -21.78
C LEU A 351 15.38 -6.71 -21.49
N PRO A 352 15.91 -7.77 -22.13
CA PRO A 352 17.31 -8.18 -21.97
C PRO A 352 18.30 -7.03 -22.23
N ALA A 353 17.98 -6.13 -23.16
CA ALA A 353 18.80 -4.97 -23.49
C ALA A 353 18.89 -3.94 -22.35
N HIS A 354 17.93 -3.92 -21.43
CA HIS A 354 17.91 -3.01 -20.29
C HIS A 354 18.39 -3.66 -18.98
N GLN A 355 18.56 -4.98 -18.93
CA GLN A 355 19.12 -5.68 -17.76
C GLN A 355 20.47 -5.10 -17.27
N PRO A 356 21.40 -4.64 -18.14
CA PRO A 356 22.63 -3.98 -17.69
C PRO A 356 22.44 -2.63 -16.97
N TYR A 357 21.21 -2.12 -16.90
CA TYR A 357 20.84 -0.91 -16.14
C TYR A 357 20.32 -1.21 -14.74
N VAL A 358 20.01 -2.46 -14.39
CA VAL A 358 19.56 -2.83 -13.04
C VAL A 358 20.59 -2.37 -12.00
N GLY A 359 20.12 -1.64 -10.99
CA GLY A 359 20.95 -1.10 -9.91
C GLY A 359 21.67 0.22 -10.23
N LYS A 360 21.48 0.79 -11.43
CA LYS A 360 22.02 2.11 -11.79
C LYS A 360 21.01 3.22 -11.51
N ARG A 361 21.52 4.40 -11.15
CA ARG A 361 20.73 5.62 -11.05
C ARG A 361 20.27 6.08 -12.44
N LEU A 362 19.13 6.74 -12.51
CA LEU A 362 18.59 7.27 -13.76
C LEU A 362 19.57 8.25 -14.42
N ALA A 363 20.30 9.04 -13.63
CA ALA A 363 21.38 9.89 -14.12
C ALA A 363 22.51 9.10 -14.82
N GLU A 364 22.91 7.95 -14.26
CA GLU A 364 23.94 7.08 -14.84
C GLU A 364 23.44 6.39 -16.12
N ILE A 365 22.17 5.98 -16.14
CA ILE A 365 21.54 5.39 -17.32
C ILE A 365 21.47 6.41 -18.46
N ALA A 366 21.05 7.65 -18.15
CA ALA A 366 20.98 8.74 -19.10
C ALA A 366 22.37 9.07 -19.69
N ALA A 367 23.40 9.17 -18.84
CA ALA A 367 24.77 9.38 -19.26
C ALA A 367 25.29 8.25 -20.16
N ALA A 368 25.03 6.99 -19.80
CA ALA A 368 25.43 5.83 -20.61
C ALA A 368 24.74 5.78 -22.00
N ARG A 369 23.57 6.42 -22.13
CA ARG A 369 22.80 6.52 -23.37
C ARG A 369 23.11 7.79 -24.17
N GLY A 370 23.87 8.73 -23.60
CA GLY A 370 24.10 10.05 -24.21
C GLY A 370 22.81 10.87 -24.35
N GLN A 371 21.89 10.72 -23.39
CA GLN A 371 20.57 11.36 -23.40
C GLN A 371 20.38 12.25 -22.18
N GLU A 372 19.51 13.26 -22.30
CA GLU A 372 18.95 13.93 -21.12
C GLU A 372 18.08 12.95 -20.32
N TRP A 373 18.07 13.09 -18.99
CA TRP A 373 17.46 12.08 -18.12
C TRP A 373 15.95 11.89 -18.32
N ILE A 374 15.22 12.97 -18.68
CA ILE A 374 13.78 12.90 -18.99
C ILE A 374 13.55 12.09 -20.26
N ASP A 375 14.37 12.32 -21.29
CA ASP A 375 14.27 11.59 -22.55
C ASP A 375 14.66 10.12 -22.37
N ALA A 376 15.70 9.85 -21.57
CA ALA A 376 16.06 8.49 -21.21
C ALA A 376 14.90 7.77 -20.49
N ALA A 377 14.23 8.42 -19.53
CA ALA A 377 13.08 7.85 -18.82
C ALA A 377 11.90 7.58 -19.76
N ILE A 378 11.56 8.51 -20.65
CA ILE A 378 10.49 8.36 -21.66
C ILE A 378 10.79 7.16 -22.58
N GLU A 379 12.00 7.08 -23.12
CA GLU A 379 12.37 6.02 -24.05
C GLU A 379 12.43 4.65 -23.37
N LEU A 380 12.88 4.57 -22.10
CA LEU A 380 12.81 3.34 -21.32
C LEU A 380 11.37 2.88 -21.11
N LEU A 381 10.46 3.79 -20.71
CA LEU A 381 9.04 3.46 -20.51
C LEU A 381 8.36 3.02 -21.80
N LEU A 382 8.63 3.69 -22.92
CA LEU A 382 8.05 3.34 -24.22
C LEU A 382 8.54 2.00 -24.77
N ALA A 383 9.80 1.66 -24.48
CA ALA A 383 10.38 0.38 -24.86
C ALA A 383 9.86 -0.76 -23.97
N GLU A 384 9.84 -0.56 -22.66
CA GLU A 384 9.39 -1.57 -21.69
C GLU A 384 7.87 -1.79 -21.72
N ARG A 385 7.08 -0.77 -22.07
CA ARG A 385 5.60 -0.81 -22.08
C ARG A 385 5.01 -1.30 -20.75
N GLN A 386 5.62 -0.82 -19.67
CA GLN A 386 5.18 -1.03 -18.30
C GLN A 386 5.73 0.11 -17.42
N SER A 387 5.21 0.22 -16.21
CA SER A 387 5.82 1.01 -15.17
C SER A 387 6.99 0.24 -14.55
N ILE A 388 8.21 0.72 -14.81
CA ILE A 388 9.43 0.06 -14.35
C ILE A 388 9.53 0.24 -12.83
N SER A 389 9.52 -0.86 -12.07
CA SER A 389 9.73 -0.80 -10.61
C SER A 389 11.02 -0.05 -10.28
N THR A 390 10.95 0.90 -9.35
CA THR A 390 11.97 1.92 -9.12
C THR A 390 12.09 2.24 -7.63
N ILE A 391 13.32 2.35 -7.16
CA ILE A 391 13.63 2.77 -5.79
C ILE A 391 14.01 4.26 -5.80
N TYR A 392 13.48 5.02 -4.83
CA TYR A 392 13.73 6.45 -4.68
C TYR A 392 14.36 6.76 -3.33
N PHE A 393 15.52 7.41 -3.32
CA PHE A 393 16.33 7.67 -2.13
C PHE A 393 16.20 9.14 -1.72
N LYS A 394 15.19 9.44 -0.89
CA LYS A 394 14.73 10.83 -0.69
C LYS A 394 14.32 11.17 0.74
N MET A 395 14.37 10.22 1.68
CA MET A 395 13.91 10.44 3.05
C MET A 395 15.10 10.56 4.01
N SER A 396 14.83 11.12 5.19
CA SER A 396 15.80 11.29 6.27
C SER A 396 15.66 10.19 7.31
N GLU A 397 16.79 9.61 7.73
CA GLU A 397 16.86 8.67 8.86
C GLU A 397 16.35 9.31 10.16
N GLU A 398 16.61 10.61 10.34
CA GLU A 398 16.12 11.36 11.51
C GLU A 398 14.59 11.44 11.54
N ASN A 399 13.97 11.67 10.37
CA ASN A 399 12.52 11.71 10.24
C ASN A 399 11.92 10.32 10.49
N VAL A 400 12.48 9.27 9.90
CA VAL A 400 12.03 7.88 10.13
C VAL A 400 12.08 7.56 11.63
N ARG A 401 13.21 7.86 12.29
CA ARG A 401 13.33 7.65 13.74
C ARG A 401 12.30 8.43 14.54
N LEU A 402 12.05 9.70 14.17
CA LEU A 402 11.07 10.54 14.85
C LEU A 402 9.64 10.01 14.69
N GLN A 403 9.29 9.51 13.50
CA GLN A 403 7.98 8.94 13.19
C GLN A 403 7.76 7.63 13.94
N LEU A 404 8.74 6.73 13.94
CA LEU A 404 8.65 5.45 14.64
C LEU A 404 8.57 5.58 16.18
N GLN A 405 8.84 6.78 16.72
CA GLN A 405 8.64 7.08 18.15
C GLN A 405 7.20 7.47 18.50
N GLN A 406 6.34 7.73 17.51
CA GLN A 406 4.97 8.15 17.75
C GLN A 406 4.06 6.95 18.08
N PRO A 407 3.22 7.02 19.12
CA PRO A 407 2.40 5.87 19.55
C PRO A 407 1.27 5.51 18.57
N TRP A 408 0.97 6.40 17.62
CA TRP A 408 -0.06 6.22 16.59
C TRP A 408 0.53 5.80 15.23
N ILE A 409 1.86 5.60 15.15
CA ILE A 409 2.54 5.03 13.98
C ILE A 409 2.64 3.52 14.12
N LYS A 410 2.11 2.81 13.12
CA LYS A 410 2.24 1.36 12.95
C LYS A 410 3.42 1.02 12.04
N ILE A 411 3.88 -0.23 12.10
CA ILE A 411 4.86 -0.75 11.14
C ILE A 411 4.12 -1.36 9.96
N SER A 412 4.56 -0.99 8.76
CA SER A 412 4.16 -1.61 7.51
C SER A 412 5.39 -2.03 6.71
N THR A 413 5.21 -2.92 5.74
CA THR A 413 6.28 -3.25 4.80
C THR A 413 6.23 -2.41 3.53
N ASP A 414 5.04 -1.96 3.11
CA ASP A 414 4.79 -1.30 1.81
C ASP A 414 5.35 -2.11 0.63
N ALA A 415 5.30 -3.44 0.75
CA ALA A 415 5.88 -4.37 -0.21
C ALA A 415 4.98 -5.58 -0.41
N GLY A 416 5.08 -6.18 -1.60
CA GLY A 416 4.57 -7.53 -1.83
C GLY A 416 5.60 -8.57 -1.44
N GLY A 417 5.17 -9.79 -1.16
CA GLY A 417 6.07 -10.92 -1.00
C GLY A 417 6.98 -11.13 -2.22
N VAL A 418 8.24 -11.45 -1.96
CA VAL A 418 9.25 -11.83 -2.95
C VAL A 418 9.77 -13.22 -2.59
N ASP A 419 9.24 -14.23 -3.25
CA ASP A 419 9.63 -15.62 -3.01
C ASP A 419 10.68 -16.06 -4.05
N PRO A 420 11.72 -16.80 -3.62
CA PRO A 420 12.85 -17.20 -4.47
C PRO A 420 12.52 -18.28 -5.49
#